data_AF-A0A2E4KZ27-F1
#
_entry.id   AF-A0A2E4KZ27-F1
#
_cell.length_a   1.000
_cell.length_b   1.000
_cell.length_c   1.000
_cell.angle_alpha   90.00
_cell.angle_beta   90.00
_cell.angle_gamma   90.00
#
_symmetry.space_group_name_H-M   'P 1'
#
loop_
_entity.id
_entity.type
_entity.pdbx_description
1 polymer ?
#
loop_
_entity_poly.entity_id
_entity_poly.type
_entity_poly.pdbx_seq_one_letter_code
_entity_poly.pdbx_strand_id
1 'polypeptide(L)'
;GYPEQIQSHFRSIEIWERGGDGRANGREGWLVKQLAGLGVDRFDAPGIYLGGTGNIFAGGKHYLGPHSIRKILSSKDQGISIDKSAVSARNPLLASIQQSQKNHNRRATSIASKLQADKTMFKVRGRQLGGQLRTVCNLISANVQIPVFKVTLGSFDTHVNQRNQHRNLLRELDEALTDTVAALKRIGVWDRVSIITYSEFGRRVAENGARGTDHGTAAPHFYLSGNVRGGIHGGMADLEKLKKGDLIFKTDYRSVFEFALRHHLRIDRNIFSEFRSIEA
;
A
#
# COMPACT_ATOMS: atom_id res chain seq x y z
N GLY A 1 -8.51 3.57 -14.24
CA GLY A 1 -8.60 2.31 -15.00
C GLY A 1 -7.30 2.07 -15.74
N TYR A 2 -7.25 1.09 -16.64
CA TYR A 2 -6.15 0.84 -17.58
C TYR A 2 -6.71 0.31 -18.92
N PRO A 3 -5.95 0.29 -20.03
CA PRO A 3 -6.50 0.04 -21.37
C PRO A 3 -7.17 -1.34 -21.56
N GLU A 4 -6.49 -2.44 -21.18
CA GLU A 4 -6.99 -3.81 -21.37
C GLU A 4 -7.46 -4.43 -20.06
N GLN A 5 -8.56 -3.91 -19.53
CA GLN A 5 -9.09 -4.33 -18.23
C GLN A 5 -9.36 -5.84 -18.14
N ILE A 6 -8.91 -6.41 -17.04
CA ILE A 6 -9.12 -7.81 -16.68
C ILE A 6 -10.05 -7.85 -15.46
N GLN A 7 -10.96 -8.82 -15.41
CA GLN A 7 -11.93 -8.98 -14.31
C GLN A 7 -11.61 -10.19 -13.40
N SER A 8 -10.38 -10.71 -13.49
CA SER A 8 -9.84 -11.73 -12.60
C SER A 8 -9.15 -11.07 -11.42
N HIS A 9 -9.58 -11.40 -10.20
CA HIS A 9 -9.00 -10.88 -8.95
C HIS A 9 -7.48 -10.97 -8.95
N PHE A 10 -6.93 -12.17 -9.15
CA PHE A 10 -5.49 -12.40 -9.11
C PHE A 10 -4.73 -11.58 -10.15
N ARG A 11 -5.21 -11.60 -11.39
CA ARG A 11 -4.51 -10.93 -12.50
C ARG A 11 -4.59 -9.42 -12.38
N SER A 12 -5.72 -8.90 -11.93
CA SER A 12 -5.94 -7.45 -11.81
C SER A 12 -5.14 -6.88 -10.64
N ILE A 13 -5.12 -7.55 -9.48
CA ILE A 13 -4.23 -7.19 -8.37
C ILE A 13 -2.77 -7.18 -8.84
N GLU A 14 -2.36 -8.20 -9.60
CA GLU A 14 -1.00 -8.27 -10.16
C GLU A 14 -0.71 -7.09 -11.10
N ILE A 15 -1.64 -6.71 -11.98
CA ILE A 15 -1.49 -5.55 -12.88
C ILE A 15 -1.22 -4.28 -12.09
N TRP A 16 -2.07 -3.95 -11.13
CA TRP A 16 -1.92 -2.74 -10.31
C TRP A 16 -0.61 -2.73 -9.52
N GLU A 17 -0.19 -3.88 -9.02
CA GLU A 17 1.00 -4.01 -8.16
C GLU A 17 2.31 -4.20 -8.93
N ARG A 18 2.24 -4.55 -10.22
CA ARG A 18 3.39 -4.66 -11.12
C ARG A 18 3.43 -3.59 -12.22
N GLY A 19 2.49 -2.64 -12.20
CA GLY A 19 2.48 -1.49 -13.12
C GLY A 19 2.07 -1.84 -14.55
N GLY A 20 1.23 -2.86 -14.71
CA GLY A 20 0.79 -3.36 -16.02
C GLY A 20 -0.35 -2.57 -16.67
N ASP A 21 -0.71 -3.00 -17.88
CA ASP A 21 -1.78 -2.41 -18.71
C ASP A 21 -2.85 -3.42 -19.14
N GLY A 22 -2.76 -4.65 -18.65
CA GLY A 22 -3.61 -5.78 -19.05
C GLY A 22 -3.01 -6.69 -20.12
N ARG A 23 -2.06 -6.19 -20.93
CA ARG A 23 -1.32 -7.00 -21.93
C ARG A 23 0.01 -7.47 -21.36
N ALA A 24 0.71 -6.57 -20.67
CA ALA A 24 2.00 -6.84 -20.06
C ALA A 24 2.02 -6.37 -18.60
N ASN A 25 2.82 -7.06 -17.79
CA ASN A 25 3.11 -6.70 -16.41
C ASN A 25 4.63 -6.60 -16.22
N GLY A 26 5.07 -5.76 -15.28
CA GLY A 26 6.44 -5.86 -14.76
C GLY A 26 6.71 -7.25 -14.17
N ARG A 27 7.98 -7.67 -14.15
CA ARG A 27 8.39 -8.92 -13.47
C ARG A 27 8.41 -8.78 -11.95
N GLU A 28 8.69 -7.58 -11.47
CA GLU A 28 8.83 -7.21 -10.07
C GLU A 28 7.71 -6.25 -9.67
N GLY A 29 7.52 -6.07 -8.37
CA GLY A 29 6.67 -5.01 -7.84
C GLY A 29 7.21 -3.65 -8.28
N TRP A 30 6.34 -2.82 -8.85
CA TRP A 30 6.77 -1.61 -9.55
C TRP A 30 7.49 -0.61 -8.63
N LEU A 31 7.18 -0.64 -7.34
CA LEU A 31 7.72 0.25 -6.33
C LEU A 31 9.15 -0.12 -5.89
N VAL A 32 9.56 -1.38 -6.04
CA VAL A 32 10.87 -1.88 -5.59
C VAL A 32 12.02 -1.08 -6.20
N LYS A 33 11.98 -0.89 -7.53
CA LYS A 33 13.01 -0.12 -8.25
C LYS A 33 13.00 1.37 -7.89
N GLN A 34 11.82 1.93 -7.60
CA GLN A 34 11.70 3.34 -7.26
C GLN A 34 12.31 3.63 -5.89
N LEU A 35 12.02 2.77 -4.90
CA LEU A 35 12.54 2.92 -3.54
C LEU A 35 14.03 2.62 -3.44
N ALA A 36 14.56 1.72 -4.28
CA ALA A 36 16.00 1.45 -4.36
C ALA A 36 16.81 2.73 -4.60
N GLY A 37 16.32 3.63 -5.47
CA GLY A 37 16.95 4.92 -5.75
C GLY A 37 16.98 5.90 -4.56
N LEU A 38 16.10 5.72 -3.58
CA LEU A 38 16.08 6.52 -2.35
C LEU A 38 17.11 6.04 -1.30
N GLY A 39 17.81 4.94 -1.57
CA GLY A 39 18.79 4.35 -0.65
C GLY A 39 18.11 3.61 0.50
N VAL A 40 17.53 2.45 0.21
CA VAL A 40 16.72 1.62 1.14
C VAL A 40 17.39 1.24 2.47
N ASP A 41 18.72 1.36 2.56
CA ASP A 41 19.48 1.07 3.77
C ASP A 41 19.36 2.14 4.86
N ARG A 42 18.87 3.33 4.52
CA ARG A 42 18.58 4.39 5.50
C ARG A 42 17.28 4.14 6.29
N PHE A 43 16.45 3.21 5.83
CA PHE A 43 15.15 2.92 6.42
C PHE A 43 15.21 1.71 7.35
N ASP A 44 14.41 1.73 8.42
CA ASP A 44 14.21 0.54 9.26
C ASP A 44 13.62 -0.60 8.41
N ALA A 45 12.71 -0.27 7.48
CA ALA A 45 12.33 -1.14 6.37
C ALA A 45 11.93 -0.31 5.13
N PRO A 46 12.19 -0.79 3.90
CA PRO A 46 11.79 -0.09 2.68
C PRO A 46 10.27 -0.03 2.49
N GLY A 47 9.51 -0.91 3.13
CA GLY A 47 8.06 -0.89 3.09
C GLY A 47 7.46 -1.99 3.96
N ILE A 48 6.18 -1.86 4.27
CA ILE A 48 5.40 -2.86 5.00
C ILE A 48 4.04 -3.04 4.35
N TYR A 49 3.56 -4.29 4.29
CA TYR A 49 2.15 -4.57 4.01
C TYR A 49 1.51 -5.28 5.20
N LEU A 50 0.34 -4.81 5.60
CA LEU A 50 -0.42 -5.30 6.76
C LEU A 50 -1.66 -6.12 6.36
N GLY A 51 -2.00 -6.12 5.07
CA GLY A 51 -3.11 -6.85 4.48
C GLY A 51 -2.90 -7.08 2.99
N GLY A 52 -3.72 -7.97 2.42
CA GLY A 52 -3.66 -8.32 1.01
C GLY A 52 -2.35 -9.02 0.62
N THR A 53 -2.02 -8.96 -0.67
CA THR A 53 -0.80 -9.51 -1.25
C THR A 53 0.40 -8.57 -1.02
N GLY A 54 1.62 -9.10 -1.13
CA GLY A 54 2.85 -8.29 -1.10
C GLY A 54 3.42 -7.98 -2.49
N ASN A 55 2.63 -8.09 -3.57
CA ASN A 55 3.16 -8.11 -4.95
C ASN A 55 3.78 -6.77 -5.34
N ILE A 56 3.33 -5.66 -4.76
CA ILE A 56 3.91 -4.32 -4.96
C ILE A 56 5.38 -4.26 -4.53
N PHE A 57 5.80 -5.19 -3.67
CA PHE A 57 7.17 -5.34 -3.17
C PHE A 57 7.88 -6.60 -3.72
N ALA A 58 7.28 -7.33 -4.66
CA ALA A 58 7.85 -8.57 -5.20
C ALA A 58 9.22 -8.33 -5.86
N GLY A 59 10.18 -9.21 -5.58
CA GLY A 59 11.58 -9.05 -6.01
C GLY A 59 12.43 -8.17 -5.08
N GLY A 60 11.78 -7.44 -4.16
CA GLY A 60 12.44 -6.61 -3.16
C GLY A 60 12.97 -7.40 -1.96
N LYS A 61 14.00 -6.85 -1.28
CA LYS A 61 14.56 -7.39 -0.04
C LYS A 61 14.16 -6.52 1.16
N HIS A 62 14.07 -7.13 2.35
CA HIS A 62 13.85 -6.47 3.64
C HIS A 62 12.47 -5.81 3.85
N TYR A 63 11.50 -6.01 2.96
CA TYR A 63 10.12 -5.58 3.17
C TYR A 63 9.47 -6.39 4.29
N LEU A 64 8.62 -5.74 5.09
CA LEU A 64 7.92 -6.36 6.20
C LEU A 64 6.52 -6.84 5.77
N GLY A 65 6.11 -7.98 6.33
CA GLY A 65 4.78 -8.54 6.10
C GLY A 65 3.84 -8.37 7.31
N PRO A 66 2.59 -8.89 7.23
CA PRO A 66 1.53 -8.61 8.19
C PRO A 66 1.85 -9.03 9.62
N HIS A 67 2.73 -10.03 9.78
CA HIS A 67 3.10 -10.59 11.08
C HIS A 67 4.44 -10.06 11.61
N SER A 68 5.15 -9.24 10.83
CA SER A 68 6.51 -8.81 11.17
C SER A 68 6.57 -8.00 12.47
N ILE A 69 5.68 -7.02 12.66
CA ILE A 69 5.69 -6.18 13.87
C ILE A 69 5.39 -7.01 15.13
N ARG A 70 4.37 -7.88 15.07
CA ARG A 70 4.07 -8.80 16.18
C ARG A 70 5.26 -9.70 16.50
N LYS A 71 5.90 -10.27 15.46
CA LYS A 71 7.09 -11.12 15.63
C LYS A 71 8.22 -10.33 16.30
N ILE A 72 8.55 -9.14 15.80
CA ILE A 72 9.59 -8.26 16.35
C ILE A 72 9.36 -7.95 17.83
N LEU A 73 8.12 -7.63 18.23
CA LEU A 73 7.78 -7.33 19.63
C LEU A 73 7.73 -8.57 20.53
N SER A 74 7.39 -9.74 19.97
CA SER A 74 7.31 -11.01 20.70
C SER A 74 8.65 -11.73 20.83
N SER A 75 9.60 -11.40 19.96
CA SER A 75 10.95 -11.93 20.01
C SER A 75 11.62 -11.40 21.27
N LYS A 76 11.49 -12.15 22.38
CA LYS A 76 12.50 -12.11 23.44
C LYS A 76 13.83 -12.32 22.75
N ASP A 77 14.81 -11.50 23.10
CA ASP A 77 16.14 -11.42 22.50
C ASP A 77 16.91 -12.75 22.61
N GLN A 78 16.42 -13.78 21.92
CA GLN A 78 17.15 -15.00 21.64
C GLN A 78 17.99 -14.67 20.42
N GLY A 79 18.98 -13.81 20.65
CA GLY A 79 20.14 -13.76 19.79
C GLY A 79 20.60 -15.19 19.58
N ILE A 80 20.40 -15.72 18.38
CA ILE A 80 21.07 -16.95 17.97
C ILE A 80 22.54 -16.62 18.14
N SER A 81 23.16 -17.14 19.20
CA SER A 81 24.59 -17.10 19.41
C SER A 81 25.18 -17.94 18.29
N ILE A 82 25.42 -17.31 17.14
CA ILE A 82 26.20 -17.92 16.08
C ILE A 82 27.57 -18.11 16.70
N ASP A 83 27.93 -19.37 16.93
CA ASP A 83 29.24 -19.76 17.40
C ASP A 83 30.28 -19.12 16.46
N LYS A 84 30.97 -18.11 16.99
CA LYS A 84 31.99 -17.34 16.27
C LYS A 84 33.17 -18.22 15.87
N SER A 85 33.29 -19.42 16.46
CA SER A 85 34.38 -20.36 16.23
C SER A 85 34.14 -21.34 15.08
N ALA A 86 32.90 -21.49 14.59
CA ALA A 86 32.53 -22.56 13.65
C ALA A 86 32.58 -22.18 12.16
N VAL A 87 32.90 -20.94 11.77
CA VAL A 87 32.86 -20.53 10.36
C VAL A 87 34.15 -19.85 9.93
N SER A 88 35.09 -20.67 9.47
CA SER A 88 36.15 -20.22 8.58
C SER A 88 35.53 -19.47 7.40
N ALA A 89 35.97 -18.22 7.19
CA ALA A 89 35.44 -17.22 6.27
C ALA A 89 35.63 -17.54 4.77
N ARG A 90 35.49 -18.80 4.35
CA ARG A 90 35.80 -19.27 2.98
C ARG A 90 34.59 -19.44 2.05
N ASN A 91 33.35 -19.37 2.54
CA ASN A 91 32.15 -19.49 1.70
C ASN A 91 31.42 -18.12 1.56
N PRO A 92 31.47 -17.48 0.38
CA PRO A 92 30.81 -16.19 0.15
C PRO A 92 29.29 -16.19 0.35
N LEU A 93 28.61 -17.31 0.08
CA LEU A 93 27.16 -17.44 0.30
C LEU A 93 26.84 -17.44 1.79
N LEU A 94 27.60 -18.19 2.60
CA LEU A 94 27.42 -18.22 4.04
C LEU A 94 27.71 -16.85 4.68
N ALA A 95 28.76 -16.16 4.22
CA ALA A 95 29.06 -14.80 4.66
C ALA A 95 27.91 -13.83 4.35
N SER A 96 27.32 -13.94 3.15
CA SER A 96 26.15 -13.15 2.73
C SER A 96 24.92 -13.43 3.60
N ILE A 97 24.65 -14.71 3.91
CA ILE A 97 23.54 -15.12 4.81
C ILE A 97 23.75 -14.54 6.21
N GLN A 98 24.96 -14.68 6.77
CA GLN A 98 25.28 -14.14 8.10
C GLN A 98 25.15 -12.61 8.15
N GLN A 99 25.61 -11.91 7.11
CA GLN A 99 25.47 -10.46 7.02
C GLN A 99 24.00 -10.04 6.90
N SER A 100 23.21 -10.75 6.09
CA SER A 100 21.77 -10.53 5.97
C SER A 100 21.06 -10.72 7.31
N GLN A 101 21.40 -11.77 8.07
CA GLN A 101 20.83 -12.03 9.39
C GLN A 101 21.21 -10.93 10.40
N LYS A 102 22.48 -10.50 10.42
CA LYS A 102 22.92 -9.37 11.28
C LYS A 102 22.16 -8.10 10.97
N ASN A 103 21.97 -7.78 9.69
CA ASN A 103 21.21 -6.60 9.26
C ASN A 103 19.73 -6.71 9.64
N HIS A 104 19.13 -7.90 9.49
CA HIS A 104 17.75 -8.15 9.89
C HIS A 104 17.55 -7.95 11.40
N ASN A 105 18.42 -8.55 12.22
CA ASN A 105 18.35 -8.42 13.67
C ASN A 105 18.52 -6.95 14.11
N ARG A 106 19.49 -6.23 13.54
CA ARG A 106 19.68 -4.80 13.84
C ARG A 106 18.43 -3.96 13.56
N ARG A 107 17.79 -4.16 12.39
CA ARG A 107 16.54 -3.47 12.03
C ARG A 107 15.40 -3.85 12.97
N ALA A 108 15.24 -5.14 13.30
CA ALA A 108 14.23 -5.61 14.23
C ALA A 108 14.40 -4.97 15.63
N THR A 109 15.61 -4.95 16.17
CA THR A 109 15.91 -4.29 17.46
C THR A 109 15.61 -2.79 17.40
N SER A 110 16.04 -2.09 16.33
CA SER A 110 15.73 -0.66 16.13
C SER A 110 14.22 -0.40 16.18
N ILE A 111 13.43 -1.17 15.43
CA ILE A 111 11.96 -1.06 15.39
C ILE A 111 11.37 -1.33 16.78
N ALA A 112 11.79 -2.40 17.45
CA ALA A 112 11.30 -2.76 18.77
C ALA A 112 11.57 -1.65 19.81
N SER A 113 12.81 -1.16 19.88
CA SER A 113 13.21 -0.10 20.81
C SER A 113 12.43 1.19 20.58
N LYS A 114 12.24 1.60 19.32
CA LYS A 114 11.45 2.78 18.97
C LYS A 114 9.98 2.65 19.40
N LEU A 115 9.36 1.51 19.12
CA LEU A 115 7.97 1.23 19.50
C LEU A 115 7.78 1.11 21.02
N GLN A 116 8.78 0.60 21.76
CA GLN A 116 8.72 0.51 23.22
C GLN A 116 8.92 1.88 23.89
N ALA A 117 9.73 2.75 23.29
CA ALA A 117 9.98 4.10 23.77
C ALA A 117 8.78 5.03 23.57
N ASP A 118 8.08 4.93 22.44
CA ASP A 118 6.87 5.73 22.19
C ASP A 118 5.69 5.25 23.05
N LYS A 119 5.07 6.20 23.76
CA LYS A 119 3.89 5.95 24.61
C LYS A 119 2.60 6.44 23.95
N THR A 120 2.69 6.98 22.75
CA THR A 120 1.53 7.51 22.03
C THR A 120 0.59 6.38 21.64
N MET A 121 -0.69 6.54 21.98
CA MET A 121 -1.73 5.58 21.65
C MET A 121 -2.75 6.21 20.71
N PHE A 122 -3.06 5.48 19.64
CA PHE A 122 -4.08 5.87 18.67
C PHE A 122 -5.29 4.93 18.77
N LYS A 123 -6.48 5.53 18.70
CA LYS A 123 -7.73 4.82 18.44
C LYS A 123 -8.13 5.16 17.02
N VAL A 124 -8.33 4.14 16.20
CA VAL A 124 -8.76 4.28 14.80
C VAL A 124 -9.92 3.31 14.61
N ARG A 125 -11.10 3.86 14.27
CA ARG A 125 -12.30 3.09 13.96
C ARG A 125 -12.21 2.43 12.58
N GLY A 126 -13.26 1.73 12.16
CA GLY A 126 -13.26 0.99 10.90
C GLY A 126 -12.61 -0.40 10.98
N ARG A 127 -12.90 -1.16 12.05
CA ARG A 127 -12.64 -2.61 12.18
C ARG A 127 -11.24 -3.05 11.72
N GLN A 128 -11.15 -3.86 10.67
CA GLN A 128 -9.89 -4.47 10.22
C GLN A 128 -8.97 -3.43 9.61
N LEU A 129 -9.53 -2.50 8.81
CA LEU A 129 -8.77 -1.39 8.25
C LEU A 129 -8.25 -0.47 9.36
N GLY A 130 -9.08 -0.15 10.34
CA GLY A 130 -8.72 0.65 11.52
C GLY A 130 -7.59 0.04 12.33
N GLY A 131 -7.60 -1.28 12.55
CA GLY A 131 -6.51 -1.99 13.23
C GLY A 131 -5.16 -1.89 12.49
N GLN A 132 -5.19 -2.00 11.15
CA GLN A 132 -4.00 -1.82 10.31
C GLN A 132 -3.51 -0.37 10.35
N LEU A 133 -4.39 0.62 10.15
CA LEU A 133 -4.02 2.03 10.16
C LEU A 133 -3.58 2.54 11.54
N ARG A 134 -4.12 1.99 12.63
CA ARG A 134 -3.58 2.20 13.98
C ARG A 134 -2.13 1.74 14.09
N THR A 135 -1.79 0.60 13.49
CA THR A 135 -0.42 0.10 13.46
C THR A 135 0.49 1.04 12.65
N VAL A 136 0.00 1.58 11.53
CA VAL A 136 0.71 2.62 10.75
C VAL A 136 0.95 3.87 11.60
N CYS A 137 -0.07 4.37 12.29
CA CYS A 137 0.06 5.56 13.16
C CYS A 137 1.09 5.33 14.28
N ASN A 138 1.08 4.16 14.94
CA ASN A 138 2.06 3.81 15.96
C ASN A 138 3.49 3.78 15.39
N LEU A 139 3.70 3.21 14.19
CA LEU A 139 5.02 3.15 13.55
C LEU A 139 5.55 4.55 13.20
N ILE A 140 4.70 5.40 12.63
CA ILE A 140 5.05 6.77 12.28
C ILE A 140 5.37 7.60 13.54
N SER A 141 4.53 7.50 14.56
CA SER A 141 4.69 8.19 15.85
C SER A 141 6.00 7.80 16.54
N ALA A 142 6.33 6.51 16.54
CA ALA A 142 7.58 5.99 17.08
C ALA A 142 8.82 6.31 16.21
N ASN A 143 8.68 7.09 15.15
CA ASN A 143 9.76 7.46 14.23
C ASN A 143 10.45 6.22 13.60
N VAL A 144 9.68 5.15 13.37
CA VAL A 144 10.14 3.99 12.60
C VAL A 144 10.15 4.38 11.13
N GLN A 145 11.35 4.41 10.54
CA GLN A 145 11.59 4.93 9.20
C GLN A 145 11.12 3.91 8.16
N ILE A 146 9.87 4.03 7.72
CA ILE A 146 9.27 3.23 6.65
C ILE A 146 8.56 4.19 5.69
N PRO A 147 8.97 4.26 4.41
CA PRO A 147 8.40 5.24 3.47
C PRO A 147 7.05 4.82 2.89
N VAL A 148 6.73 3.52 2.87
CA VAL A 148 5.48 3.02 2.27
C VAL A 148 4.81 1.97 3.15
N PHE A 149 3.53 2.21 3.41
CA PHE A 149 2.63 1.30 4.13
C PHE A 149 1.50 0.88 3.20
N LYS A 150 1.30 -0.43 3.05
CA LYS A 150 0.15 -1.00 2.36
C LYS A 150 -0.81 -1.61 3.38
N VAL A 151 -2.06 -1.18 3.33
CA VAL A 151 -3.17 -1.75 4.11
C VAL A 151 -4.26 -2.23 3.16
N THR A 152 -5.19 -3.03 3.65
CA THR A 152 -6.27 -3.57 2.81
C THR A 152 -7.60 -3.55 3.53
N LEU A 153 -8.64 -3.11 2.82
CA LEU A 153 -10.04 -3.31 3.18
C LEU A 153 -10.64 -4.21 2.09
N GLY A 154 -11.11 -5.39 2.47
CA GLY A 154 -11.66 -6.37 1.55
C GLY A 154 -13.17 -6.26 1.37
N SER A 155 -13.75 -7.31 0.78
CA SER A 155 -15.20 -7.56 0.76
C SER A 155 -16.05 -6.62 -0.12
N PHE A 156 -15.45 -5.81 -0.98
CA PHE A 156 -16.17 -5.00 -1.97
C PHE A 156 -16.72 -5.82 -3.16
N ASP A 157 -16.31 -7.09 -3.31
CA ASP A 157 -16.82 -8.00 -4.33
C ASP A 157 -18.26 -8.49 -4.04
N THR A 158 -19.22 -7.60 -4.24
CA THR A 158 -20.61 -7.74 -3.77
C THR A 158 -21.54 -8.12 -4.91
N HIS A 159 -21.68 -9.42 -5.16
CA HIS A 159 -22.59 -9.96 -6.18
C HIS A 159 -24.03 -10.12 -5.71
N VAL A 160 -24.30 -9.93 -4.42
CA VAL A 160 -25.62 -10.07 -3.78
C VAL A 160 -25.78 -9.00 -2.70
N ASN A 161 -26.99 -8.44 -2.54
CA ASN A 161 -27.35 -7.49 -1.48
C ASN A 161 -26.32 -6.35 -1.28
N GLN A 162 -25.79 -5.83 -2.40
CA GLN A 162 -24.66 -4.90 -2.40
C GLN A 162 -24.97 -3.63 -1.61
N ARG A 163 -26.18 -3.08 -1.70
CA ARG A 163 -26.54 -1.82 -1.04
C ARG A 163 -26.19 -1.78 0.45
N ASN A 164 -26.48 -2.85 1.19
CA ASN A 164 -26.22 -2.90 2.63
C ASN A 164 -24.74 -3.15 2.94
N GLN A 165 -24.12 -4.12 2.26
CA GLN A 165 -22.72 -4.45 2.48
C GLN A 165 -21.80 -3.30 2.07
N HIS A 166 -22.01 -2.74 0.88
CA HIS A 166 -21.23 -1.63 0.36
C HIS A 166 -21.34 -0.37 1.25
N ARG A 167 -22.55 -0.02 1.72
CA ARG A 167 -22.73 1.07 2.69
C ARG A 167 -21.90 0.87 3.97
N ASN A 168 -21.85 -0.36 4.49
CA ASN A 168 -21.08 -0.65 5.70
C ASN A 168 -19.57 -0.58 5.44
N LEU A 169 -19.10 -1.03 4.27
CA LEU A 169 -17.69 -0.93 3.88
C LEU A 169 -17.25 0.51 3.64
N LEU A 170 -18.10 1.35 3.03
CA LEU A 170 -17.82 2.77 2.88
C LEU A 170 -17.77 3.49 4.24
N ARG A 171 -18.61 3.09 5.21
CA ARG A 171 -18.49 3.59 6.60
C ARG A 171 -17.18 3.15 7.25
N GLU A 172 -16.76 1.90 7.05
CA GLU A 172 -15.48 1.39 7.55
C GLU A 172 -14.30 2.18 6.98
N LEU A 173 -14.34 2.49 5.67
CA LEU A 173 -13.34 3.32 5.00
C LEU A 173 -13.32 4.75 5.55
N ASP A 174 -14.48 5.40 5.64
CA ASP A 174 -14.65 6.77 6.13
C ASP A 174 -14.13 6.93 7.56
N GLU A 175 -14.57 6.06 8.47
CA GLU A 175 -14.15 6.08 9.87
C GLU A 175 -12.64 5.90 10.02
N ALA A 176 -12.08 4.91 9.31
CA ALA A 176 -10.66 4.60 9.42
C ALA A 176 -9.77 5.71 8.85
N LEU A 177 -10.14 6.28 7.70
CA LEU A 177 -9.39 7.38 7.08
C LEU A 177 -9.51 8.66 7.90
N THR A 178 -10.71 9.02 8.36
CA THR A 178 -10.94 10.22 9.17
C THR A 178 -10.11 10.19 10.46
N ASP A 179 -10.17 9.08 11.20
CA ASP A 179 -9.42 8.94 12.46
C ASP A 179 -7.90 8.91 12.21
N THR A 180 -7.45 8.33 11.08
CA THR A 180 -6.02 8.33 10.69
C THR A 180 -5.53 9.73 10.36
N VAL A 181 -6.29 10.51 9.59
CA VAL A 181 -5.93 11.91 9.30
C VAL A 181 -5.87 12.73 10.58
N ALA A 182 -6.84 12.57 11.48
CA ALA A 182 -6.83 13.23 12.79
C ALA A 182 -5.61 12.82 13.63
N ALA A 183 -5.25 11.53 13.65
CA ALA A 183 -4.07 11.02 14.32
C ALA A 183 -2.77 11.63 13.78
N LEU A 184 -2.60 11.69 12.46
CA LEU A 184 -1.41 12.24 11.81
C LEU A 184 -1.30 13.77 12.00
N LYS A 185 -2.42 14.48 11.99
CA LYS A 185 -2.47 15.91 12.34
C LYS A 185 -2.07 16.13 13.80
N ARG A 186 -2.57 15.29 14.73
CA ARG A 186 -2.27 15.39 16.16
C ARG A 186 -0.77 15.27 16.47
N ILE A 187 -0.03 14.47 15.69
CA ILE A 187 1.44 14.33 15.84
C ILE A 187 2.23 15.21 14.87
N GLY A 188 1.58 16.14 14.17
CA GLY A 188 2.25 17.14 13.33
C GLY A 188 2.93 16.60 12.07
N VAL A 189 2.46 15.47 11.52
CA VAL A 189 3.10 14.83 10.35
C VAL A 189 2.20 14.75 9.12
N TRP A 190 0.96 15.25 9.19
CA TRP A 190 -0.02 15.14 8.10
C TRP A 190 0.49 15.66 6.75
N ASP A 191 1.23 16.77 6.74
CA ASP A 191 1.77 17.35 5.49
C ASP A 191 2.88 16.49 4.88
N ARG A 192 3.43 15.53 5.64
CA ARG A 192 4.45 14.59 5.17
C ARG A 192 3.86 13.22 4.82
N VAL A 193 2.54 13.08 4.73
CA VAL A 193 1.86 11.82 4.41
C VAL A 193 0.92 12.01 3.21
N SER A 194 0.91 11.02 2.33
CA SER A 194 -0.10 10.83 1.29
C SER A 194 -0.77 9.47 1.47
N ILE A 195 -2.10 9.45 1.45
CA ILE A 195 -2.93 8.25 1.47
C ILE A 195 -3.61 8.12 0.11
N ILE A 196 -3.40 6.98 -0.55
CA ILE A 196 -3.95 6.71 -1.88
C ILE A 196 -4.73 5.41 -1.80
N THR A 197 -5.98 5.40 -2.25
CA THR A 197 -6.74 4.17 -2.40
C THR A 197 -6.62 3.63 -3.81
N TYR A 198 -6.63 2.30 -3.95
CA TYR A 198 -6.81 1.65 -5.23
C TYR A 198 -7.63 0.37 -5.06
N SER A 199 -8.17 -0.13 -6.17
CA SER A 199 -8.86 -1.42 -6.24
C SER A 199 -8.57 -2.05 -7.58
N GLU A 200 -8.50 -3.36 -7.60
CA GLU A 200 -8.15 -4.19 -8.74
C GLU A 200 -9.04 -3.94 -9.97
N PHE A 201 -10.34 -3.71 -9.75
CA PHE A 201 -11.30 -3.34 -10.78
C PHE A 201 -12.54 -2.65 -10.18
N GLY A 202 -13.43 -2.17 -11.04
CA GLY A 202 -14.66 -1.47 -10.65
C GLY A 202 -15.87 -2.37 -10.50
N ARG A 203 -17.05 -1.77 -10.37
CA ARG A 203 -18.35 -2.43 -10.44
C ARG A 203 -19.15 -1.91 -11.63
N ARG A 204 -20.05 -2.73 -12.19
CA ARG A 204 -20.98 -2.26 -13.22
C ARG A 204 -21.97 -1.24 -12.66
N VAL A 205 -22.49 -0.39 -13.54
CA VAL A 205 -23.51 0.61 -13.19
C VAL A 205 -24.84 -0.06 -12.87
N ALA A 206 -25.25 -1.05 -13.68
CA ALA A 206 -26.51 -1.75 -13.51
C ALA A 206 -26.45 -2.79 -12.37
N GLU A 207 -27.53 -2.87 -11.59
CA GLU A 207 -27.75 -3.94 -10.62
C GLU A 207 -28.00 -5.27 -11.34
N ASN A 208 -27.45 -6.37 -10.81
CA ASN A 208 -27.71 -7.72 -11.28
C ASN A 208 -28.98 -8.31 -10.63
N GLY A 209 -29.45 -9.47 -11.11
CA GLY A 209 -30.69 -10.09 -10.61
C GLY A 209 -30.69 -10.47 -9.13
N ALA A 210 -29.54 -10.47 -8.46
CA ALA A 210 -29.39 -10.81 -7.03
C ALA A 210 -29.25 -9.58 -6.12
N ARG A 211 -29.58 -8.38 -6.62
CA ARG A 211 -29.41 -7.10 -5.91
C ARG A 211 -27.94 -6.80 -5.58
N GLY A 212 -27.03 -7.27 -6.42
CA GLY A 212 -25.60 -6.94 -6.42
C GLY A 212 -25.21 -6.24 -7.71
N THR A 213 -23.92 -6.18 -8.01
CA THR A 213 -23.45 -5.78 -9.35
C THR A 213 -22.43 -6.79 -9.85
N ASP A 214 -22.15 -6.82 -11.14
CA ASP A 214 -21.02 -7.60 -11.67
C ASP A 214 -19.71 -6.77 -11.62
N HIS A 215 -18.60 -7.40 -11.98
CA HIS A 215 -17.31 -6.72 -12.12
C HIS A 215 -17.38 -5.69 -13.26
N GLY A 216 -16.81 -4.51 -13.01
CA GLY A 216 -16.68 -3.42 -13.98
C GLY A 216 -15.24 -2.94 -14.08
N THR A 217 -14.97 -1.86 -14.81
CA THR A 217 -13.59 -1.50 -15.21
C THR A 217 -13.09 -0.16 -14.67
N ALA A 218 -13.93 0.58 -13.94
CA ALA A 218 -13.53 1.84 -13.31
C ALA A 218 -14.22 2.02 -11.95
N ALA A 219 -13.51 2.68 -11.04
CA ALA A 219 -13.99 3.08 -9.73
C ALA A 219 -13.36 4.43 -9.34
N PRO A 220 -14.00 5.22 -8.46
CA PRO A 220 -13.34 6.36 -7.85
C PRO A 220 -12.21 5.91 -6.92
N HIS A 221 -11.15 6.70 -6.88
CA HIS A 221 -10.03 6.53 -5.96
C HIS A 221 -9.84 7.82 -5.16
N PHE A 222 -9.44 7.69 -3.91
CA PHE A 222 -9.20 8.81 -3.02
C PHE A 222 -7.70 9.05 -2.91
N TYR A 223 -7.32 10.32 -3.01
CA TYR A 223 -5.98 10.81 -2.68
C TYR A 223 -6.14 11.84 -1.57
N LEU A 224 -5.56 11.57 -0.39
CA LEU A 224 -5.59 12.47 0.75
C LEU A 224 -4.17 12.85 1.13
N SER A 225 -3.87 14.13 1.26
CA SER A 225 -2.61 14.64 1.80
C SER A 225 -2.79 16.08 2.29
N GLY A 226 -1.91 16.56 3.16
CA GLY A 226 -1.83 17.98 3.50
C GLY A 226 -1.36 18.87 2.35
N ASN A 227 -0.70 18.29 1.35
CA ASN A 227 -0.02 19.01 0.26
C ASN A 227 -0.66 18.79 -1.11
N VAL A 228 -1.99 18.56 -1.18
CA VAL A 228 -2.71 18.42 -2.45
C VAL A 228 -3.89 19.37 -2.54
N ARG A 229 -4.18 19.82 -3.76
CA ARG A 229 -5.40 20.57 -4.06
C ARG A 229 -6.59 19.60 -4.10
N GLY A 230 -7.52 19.78 -3.17
CA GLY A 230 -8.76 19.00 -3.11
C GLY A 230 -9.64 19.24 -4.34
N GLY A 231 -10.54 18.30 -4.62
CA GLY A 231 -11.48 18.38 -5.73
C GLY A 231 -11.72 17.03 -6.39
N ILE A 232 -12.57 17.03 -7.42
CA ILE A 232 -12.81 15.87 -8.29
C ILE A 232 -11.88 15.99 -9.49
N HIS A 233 -10.91 15.09 -9.56
CA HIS A 233 -9.96 14.99 -10.67
C HIS A 233 -10.37 13.88 -11.63
N GLY A 234 -10.18 14.08 -12.94
CA GLY A 234 -10.65 13.16 -13.98
C GLY A 234 -12.13 13.32 -14.36
N GLY A 235 -12.84 14.27 -13.72
CA GLY A 235 -14.24 14.60 -14.00
C GLY A 235 -15.25 13.55 -13.54
N MET A 236 -16.54 13.85 -13.71
CA MET A 236 -17.63 12.94 -13.36
C MET A 236 -17.76 11.82 -14.38
N ALA A 237 -18.05 10.60 -13.93
CA ALA A 237 -18.37 9.49 -14.81
C ALA A 237 -19.71 9.73 -15.52
N ASP A 238 -19.81 9.34 -16.79
CA ASP A 238 -21.06 9.30 -17.53
C ASP A 238 -21.68 7.91 -17.33
N LEU A 239 -22.81 7.87 -16.63
CA LEU A 239 -23.47 6.60 -16.26
C LEU A 239 -24.31 6.02 -17.41
N GLU A 240 -24.55 6.79 -18.47
CA GLU A 240 -25.32 6.38 -19.64
C GLU A 240 -24.39 5.91 -20.77
N LYS A 241 -23.18 6.49 -20.87
CA LYS A 241 -22.17 6.10 -21.86
C LYS A 241 -21.26 4.97 -21.36
N LEU A 242 -21.72 3.74 -21.55
CA LEU A 242 -21.04 2.52 -21.08
C LEU A 242 -20.42 1.71 -22.22
N LYS A 243 -19.30 1.03 -21.94
CA LYS A 243 -18.71 0.02 -22.84
C LYS A 243 -19.07 -1.36 -22.30
N LYS A 244 -20.00 -2.07 -22.95
CA LYS A 244 -20.49 -3.39 -22.51
C LYS A 244 -20.98 -3.41 -21.05
N GLY A 245 -21.63 -2.34 -20.60
CA GLY A 245 -22.13 -2.19 -19.23
C GLY A 245 -21.10 -1.66 -18.22
N ASP A 246 -19.85 -1.46 -18.65
CA ASP A 246 -18.78 -0.94 -17.79
C ASP A 246 -18.58 0.57 -17.98
N LEU A 247 -18.20 1.26 -16.90
CA LEU A 247 -17.77 2.65 -16.94
C LEU A 247 -16.50 2.80 -17.78
N ILE A 248 -16.47 3.82 -18.63
CA ILE A 248 -15.25 4.19 -19.38
C ILE A 248 -14.35 5.00 -18.44
N PHE A 249 -13.17 4.47 -18.11
CA PHE A 249 -12.23 5.20 -17.25
C PHE A 249 -11.73 6.47 -17.97
N LYS A 250 -11.59 7.56 -17.20
CA LYS A 250 -11.03 8.84 -17.68
C LYS A 250 -9.57 9.04 -17.28
N THR A 251 -9.15 8.39 -16.20
CA THR A 251 -7.80 8.49 -15.65
C THR A 251 -7.16 7.11 -15.62
N ASP A 252 -5.97 6.99 -16.22
CA ASP A 252 -5.12 5.80 -16.07
C ASP A 252 -4.55 5.76 -14.66
N TYR A 253 -4.63 4.62 -13.98
CA TYR A 253 -4.19 4.54 -12.58
C TYR A 253 -2.71 4.87 -12.38
N ARG A 254 -1.89 4.62 -13.40
CA ARG A 254 -0.45 4.89 -13.35
C ARG A 254 -0.16 6.37 -13.20
N SER A 255 -1.06 7.26 -13.65
CA SER A 255 -0.91 8.70 -13.44
C SER A 255 -1.02 9.11 -11.97
N VAL A 256 -1.86 8.41 -11.20
CA VAL A 256 -2.02 8.66 -9.76
C VAL A 256 -0.74 8.29 -9.00
N PHE A 257 -0.11 7.16 -9.38
CA PHE A 257 1.16 6.73 -8.80
C PHE A 257 2.34 7.58 -9.31
N GLU A 258 2.34 8.01 -10.56
CA GLU A 258 3.31 8.98 -11.11
C GLU A 258 3.30 10.27 -10.27
N PHE A 259 2.11 10.84 -10.03
CA PHE A 259 1.94 12.04 -9.23
C PHE A 259 2.49 11.86 -7.81
N ALA A 260 2.19 10.72 -7.16
CA ALA A 260 2.73 10.40 -5.84
C ALA A 260 4.26 10.27 -5.84
N LEU A 261 4.83 9.56 -6.81
CA LEU A 261 6.28 9.37 -6.92
C LEU A 261 6.98 10.71 -7.12
N ARG A 262 6.48 11.54 -8.02
CA ARG A 262 7.06 12.85 -8.35
C ARG A 262 6.92 13.83 -7.19
N HIS A 263 5.70 14.08 -6.72
CA HIS A 263 5.42 15.19 -5.83
C HIS A 263 5.59 14.83 -4.35
N HIS A 264 5.28 13.60 -3.96
CA HIS A 264 5.41 13.17 -2.57
C HIS A 264 6.80 12.56 -2.29
N LEU A 265 7.24 11.61 -3.12
CA LEU A 265 8.53 10.93 -2.93
C LEU A 265 9.72 11.63 -3.61
N ARG A 266 9.48 12.72 -4.36
CA ARG A 266 10.50 13.51 -5.06
C ARG A 266 11.34 12.69 -6.05
N ILE A 267 10.69 11.78 -6.77
CA ILE A 267 11.28 10.94 -7.82
C ILE A 267 10.83 11.46 -9.19
N ASP A 268 11.59 12.42 -9.73
CA ASP A 268 11.23 13.13 -10.98
C ASP A 268 11.20 12.23 -12.22
N ARG A 269 12.16 11.30 -12.33
CA ARG A 269 12.19 10.28 -13.37
C ARG A 269 11.80 8.95 -12.77
N ASN A 270 10.55 8.57 -12.98
CA ASN A 270 9.99 7.31 -12.51
C ASN A 270 9.42 6.48 -13.67
N ILE A 271 9.08 5.22 -13.40
CA ILE A 271 8.57 4.27 -14.41
C ILE A 271 7.23 4.66 -15.03
N PHE A 272 6.48 5.59 -14.43
CA PHE A 272 5.19 6.04 -14.92
C PHE A 272 5.26 7.45 -15.54
N SER A 273 6.45 7.99 -15.79
CA SER A 273 6.64 9.37 -16.25
C SER A 273 5.89 9.74 -17.54
N GLU A 274 5.48 8.76 -18.34
CA GLU A 274 4.68 8.95 -19.56
C GLU A 274 3.18 9.14 -19.29
N PHE A 275 2.68 8.74 -18.12
CA PHE A 275 1.26 8.80 -17.75
C PHE A 275 0.84 10.13 -17.14
N ARG A 276 1.56 11.24 -17.38
CA ARG A 276 1.21 12.54 -16.81
C ARG A 276 -0.15 12.99 -17.34
N SER A 277 -1.18 12.90 -16.50
CA SER A 277 -2.55 13.28 -16.87
C SER A 277 -3.29 14.05 -15.77
N ILE A 278 -2.57 14.57 -14.78
CA ILE A 278 -3.14 15.37 -13.70
C ILE A 278 -2.46 16.74 -13.73
N GLU A 279 -3.19 17.76 -14.18
CA GLU A 279 -2.81 19.15 -13.94
C GLU A 279 -2.87 19.43 -12.43
N ALA A 280 -1.83 20.05 -11.88
CA ALA A 280 -1.65 20.27 -10.43
C ALA A 280 -2.44 21.47 -9.86
#